data_AF-A0A554J9X8-F1
#
_entry.id   AF-A0A554J9X8-F1
#
_cell.length_a   1.000
_cell.length_b   1.000
_cell.length_c   1.000
_cell.angle_alpha   90.00
_cell.angle_beta   90.00
_cell.angle_gamma   90.00
#
_symmetry.space_group_name_H-M   'P 1'
#
loop_
_entity.id
_entity.type
_entity.pdbx_description
1 polymer ?
#
loop_
_entity_poly.entity_id
_entity_poly.type
_entity_poly.pdbx_seq_one_letter_code
_entity_poly.pdbx_strand_id
1 'polypeptide(L)'
;MYAVIGMHWTDECPSQLHQLILHGDLRVSPDEVVLMHYSCLKDKSGVFIYEGHILKHQSGQGAVTYQDGSFQISGTALTLINDREVIGNIYEQA
;
A
#
# COMPACT_ATOMS: atom_id res chain seq x y z
N MET A 1 -6.90 -3.15 -17.80
CA MET A 1 -6.42 -4.19 -16.86
C MET A 1 -5.08 -3.69 -16.38
N TYR A 2 -4.97 -3.31 -15.11
CA TYR A 2 -3.75 -2.72 -14.53
C TYR A 2 -2.94 -3.82 -13.84
N ALA A 3 -1.61 -3.75 -13.93
CA ALA A 3 -0.75 -4.57 -13.10
C ALA A 3 -0.54 -3.88 -11.74
N VAL A 4 -0.96 -4.52 -10.65
CA VAL A 4 -0.76 -4.05 -9.28
C VAL A 4 0.52 -4.68 -8.74
N ILE A 5 1.51 -3.86 -8.40
CA ILE A 5 2.78 -4.34 -7.82
C ILE A 5 2.84 -3.92 -6.36
N GLY A 6 2.55 -4.85 -5.46
CA GLY A 6 2.77 -4.70 -4.01
C GLY A 6 4.24 -4.91 -3.67
N MET A 7 4.89 -3.91 -3.07
CA MET A 7 6.31 -3.94 -2.76
C MET A 7 6.57 -4.60 -1.39
N HIS A 8 6.93 -5.88 -1.36
CA HIS A 8 7.26 -6.60 -0.11
C HIS A 8 8.71 -6.31 0.30
N TRP A 9 8.92 -5.79 1.50
CA TRP A 9 10.24 -5.46 2.04
C TRP A 9 10.59 -6.47 3.14
N THR A 10 11.74 -7.13 3.04
CA THR A 10 12.34 -7.87 4.16
C THR A 10 12.67 -6.89 5.30
N ASP A 11 12.77 -7.38 6.54
CA ASP A 11 12.65 -6.67 7.83
C ASP A 11 13.59 -5.46 8.12
N GLU A 12 14.27 -4.90 7.13
CA GLU A 12 15.05 -3.67 7.23
C GLU A 12 14.68 -2.72 6.08
N CYS A 13 14.13 -1.54 6.39
CA CYS A 13 14.05 -0.41 5.46
C CYS A 13 15.51 -0.02 5.11
N PRO A 14 16.00 0.03 3.84
CA PRO A 14 15.48 0.88 2.75
C PRO A 14 15.75 0.44 1.26
N SER A 15 15.29 1.29 0.31
CA SER A 15 15.86 1.62 -1.02
C SER A 15 15.92 0.66 -2.24
N GLN A 16 15.53 -0.62 -2.18
CA GLN A 16 15.80 -1.52 -3.32
C GLN A 16 14.94 -1.34 -4.59
N LEU A 17 13.77 -0.71 -4.55
CA LEU A 17 12.98 -0.53 -5.78
C LEU A 17 13.52 0.57 -6.72
N HIS A 18 14.46 1.39 -6.25
CA HIS A 18 15.24 2.23 -7.15
C HIS A 18 15.96 1.35 -8.19
N GLN A 19 16.40 0.14 -7.83
CA GLN A 19 17.11 -0.75 -8.74
C GLN A 19 16.23 -1.52 -9.75
N LEU A 20 14.99 -1.92 -9.40
CA LEU A 20 14.17 -2.73 -10.32
C LEU A 20 13.65 -1.93 -11.53
N ILE A 21 13.37 -0.64 -11.35
CA ILE A 21 13.03 0.29 -12.45
C ILE A 21 14.29 0.62 -13.28
N LEU A 22 15.48 0.64 -12.66
CA LEU A 22 16.74 0.98 -13.33
C LEU A 22 17.34 -0.15 -14.16
N HIS A 23 17.01 -1.42 -13.89
CA HIS A 23 17.62 -2.57 -14.59
C HIS A 23 16.93 -3.00 -15.91
N GLY A 24 15.92 -2.27 -16.39
CA GLY A 24 15.52 -2.29 -17.81
C GLY A 24 14.69 -3.49 -18.31
N ASP A 25 14.38 -4.48 -17.46
CA ASP A 25 13.66 -5.70 -17.88
C ASP A 25 12.13 -5.61 -17.73
N LEU A 26 11.59 -4.54 -17.13
CA LEU A 26 10.15 -4.29 -17.04
C LEU A 26 9.74 -3.19 -18.03
N ARG A 27 9.24 -3.59 -19.21
CA ARG A 27 8.61 -2.66 -20.18
C ARG A 27 7.12 -2.61 -19.94
N VAL A 28 6.70 -1.69 -19.09
CA VAL A 28 5.30 -1.35 -18.86
C VAL A 28 5.09 0.11 -19.22
N SER A 29 4.01 0.40 -19.95
CA SER A 29 3.65 1.79 -20.20
C SER A 29 3.37 2.47 -18.84
N PRO A 30 3.82 3.70 -18.61
CA PRO A 30 3.45 4.47 -17.42
C PRO A 30 1.94 4.54 -17.20
N ASP A 31 1.15 4.45 -18.27
CA ASP A 31 -0.32 4.49 -18.22
C ASP A 31 -0.97 3.15 -17.79
N GLU A 32 -0.18 2.08 -17.68
CA GLU A 32 -0.66 0.72 -17.38
C GLU A 32 -0.33 0.26 -15.94
N VAL A 33 0.47 1.05 -15.22
CA VAL A 33 0.96 0.69 -13.87
C VAL A 33 0.67 1.79 -12.88
N VAL A 34 0.18 1.37 -11.71
CA VAL A 34 0.08 2.22 -10.54
C VAL A 34 1.06 1.70 -9.50
N LEU A 35 1.96 2.57 -9.06
CA LEU A 35 2.83 2.31 -7.92
C LEU A 35 2.13 2.72 -6.63
N MET A 36 2.19 1.86 -5.61
CA MET A 36 1.59 2.12 -4.30
C MET A 36 2.67 2.16 -3.21
N HIS A 37 2.64 3.19 -2.37
CA HIS A 37 3.63 3.37 -1.32
C HIS A 37 3.41 2.38 -0.18
N TYR A 38 4.46 1.69 0.25
CA TYR A 38 4.42 0.80 1.42
C TYR A 38 4.46 1.59 2.74
N SER A 39 3.61 1.21 3.69
CA SER A 39 3.47 1.93 4.96
C SER A 39 4.41 1.51 6.09
N CYS A 40 5.21 0.46 5.90
CA CYS A 40 5.98 -0.19 6.98
C CYS A 40 5.13 -0.87 8.05
N LEU A 41 3.86 -1.12 7.78
CA LEU A 41 2.89 -1.66 8.72
C LEU A 41 2.27 -2.97 8.23
N LYS A 42 1.86 -3.82 9.17
CA LYS A 42 1.09 -5.06 8.95
C LYS A 42 -0.24 -4.99 9.68
N ASP A 43 -1.31 -5.45 9.06
CA ASP A 43 -2.63 -5.55 9.69
C ASP A 43 -2.69 -6.67 10.75
N LYS A 44 -3.86 -6.89 11.36
CA LYS A 44 -4.06 -7.92 12.40
C LYS A 44 -3.77 -9.35 11.93
N SER A 45 -3.83 -9.60 10.63
CA SER A 45 -3.60 -10.90 9.99
C SER A 45 -2.16 -11.03 9.47
N GLY A 46 -1.30 -10.02 9.68
CA GLY A 46 0.08 -9.99 9.22
C GLY A 46 0.24 -9.53 7.77
N VAL A 47 -0.82 -9.01 7.13
CA VAL A 47 -0.79 -8.53 5.75
C VAL A 47 -0.17 -7.14 5.69
N PHE A 48 0.79 -6.94 4.80
CA PHE A 48 1.39 -5.62 4.59
C PHE A 48 0.39 -4.59 4.08
N ILE A 49 0.48 -3.38 4.63
CA ILE A 49 -0.42 -2.27 4.30
C ILE A 49 0.28 -1.34 3.30
N TYR A 50 -0.41 -1.02 2.22
CA TYR A 50 0.03 -0.10 1.18
C TYR A 50 -0.97 1.05 1.03
N GLU A 51 -0.54 2.15 0.43
CA GLU A 51 -1.43 3.16 -0.12
C GLU A 51 -2.48 2.51 -1.05
N GLY A 52 -3.73 2.95 -0.96
CA GLY A 52 -4.84 2.39 -1.71
C GLY A 52 -5.50 1.16 -1.07
N HIS A 53 -4.91 0.55 -0.04
CA HIS A 53 -5.59 -0.53 0.70
C HIS A 53 -6.84 -0.04 1.43
N ILE A 54 -7.87 -0.87 1.46
CA ILE A 54 -9.09 -0.64 2.25
C ILE A 54 -8.94 -1.43 3.55
N LEU A 55 -8.87 -0.71 4.67
CA LEU A 55 -8.85 -1.32 6.00
C LEU A 55 -10.24 -1.34 6.62
N LYS A 56 -10.64 -2.51 7.10
CA LYS A 56 -11.86 -2.73 7.87
C LYS A 56 -11.56 -2.70 9.37
N HIS A 57 -12.40 -1.99 10.11
CA HIS A 57 -12.45 -1.95 11.57
C HIS A 57 -13.91 -2.20 12.02
N GLN A 58 -14.15 -2.41 13.32
CA GLN A 58 -15.51 -2.59 13.86
C GLN A 58 -16.43 -1.39 13.59
N SER A 59 -15.86 -0.19 13.54
CA SER A 59 -16.60 1.07 13.33
C SER A 59 -16.80 1.44 11.86
N GLY A 60 -16.29 0.66 10.91
CA GLY A 60 -16.39 0.96 9.47
C GLY A 60 -15.13 0.60 8.69
N GLN A 61 -15.01 1.13 7.47
CA GLN A 61 -13.87 0.91 6.60
C GLN A 61 -13.37 2.22 5.98
N GLY A 62 -12.11 2.25 5.55
CA GLY A 62 -11.54 3.41 4.87
C GLY A 62 -10.29 3.04 4.07
N ALA A 63 -10.05 3.81 3.01
CA ALA A 63 -8.86 3.67 2.18
C ALA A 63 -7.65 4.34 2.85
N VAL A 64 -6.49 3.72 2.72
CA VAL A 64 -5.20 4.25 3.12
C VAL A 64 -4.73 5.24 2.07
N THR A 65 -4.40 6.47 2.48
CA THR A 65 -3.82 7.51 1.62
C THR A 65 -2.47 7.95 2.16
N TYR A 66 -1.58 8.46 1.31
CA TYR A 66 -0.37 9.14 1.75
C TYR A 66 -0.50 10.64 1.50
N GLN A 67 -0.65 11.43 2.56
CA GLN A 67 -0.86 12.88 2.48
C GLN A 67 -0.04 13.59 3.56
N ASP A 68 0.52 14.74 3.19
CA ASP A 68 1.33 15.59 4.08
C ASP A 68 2.45 14.84 4.80
N GLY A 69 3.11 13.90 4.09
CA GLY A 69 4.23 13.12 4.62
C GLY A 69 3.84 11.98 5.57
N SER A 70 2.57 11.58 5.60
CA SER A 70 2.08 10.54 6.51
C SER A 70 1.03 9.64 5.85
N PHE A 71 0.97 8.38 6.27
CA PHE A 71 -0.15 7.50 5.93
C PHE A 71 -1.37 7.85 6.77
N GLN A 72 -2.54 7.91 6.14
CA GLN A 72 -3.78 8.34 6.76
C GLN A 72 -4.95 7.44 6.36
N ILE A 73 -5.98 7.41 7.21
CA ILE A 73 -7.31 6.90 6.89
C ILE A 73 -8.32 7.94 7.35
N SER A 74 -9.20 8.37 6.44
CA SER A 74 -10.22 9.38 6.73
C SER A 74 -9.65 10.65 7.38
N GLY A 75 -8.49 11.12 6.91
CA GLY A 75 -7.80 12.32 7.41
C GLY A 75 -7.10 12.15 8.77
N THR A 76 -7.05 10.94 9.31
CA THR A 76 -6.36 10.63 10.58
C THR A 76 -5.12 9.81 10.32
N ALA A 77 -4.00 10.16 10.96
CA ALA A 77 -2.74 9.43 10.84
C ALA A 77 -2.90 7.94 11.20
N LEU A 78 -2.30 7.08 10.39
CA LEU A 78 -2.33 5.63 10.54
C LEU A 78 -1.33 5.18 11.63
N THR A 79 -1.76 5.26 12.89
CA THR A 79 -0.91 4.95 14.06
C THR A 79 -1.29 3.67 14.80
N LEU A 80 -2.56 3.23 14.68
CA LEU A 80 -3.12 2.06 15.35
C LEU A 80 -3.79 1.15 14.32
N ILE A 81 -3.19 -0.03 14.10
CA ILE A 81 -3.60 -0.99 13.05
C ILE A 81 -3.93 -2.39 13.59
N ASN A 82 -3.66 -2.65 14.87
CA ASN A 82 -3.74 -4.00 15.46
C ASN A 82 -5.15 -4.61 15.44
N ASP A 83 -6.18 -3.78 15.26
CA ASP A 83 -7.59 -4.16 15.18
C ASP A 83 -8.17 -4.03 13.76
N ARG A 84 -7.32 -3.72 12.77
CA ARG A 84 -7.72 -3.50 11.38
C ARG A 84 -7.33 -4.68 10.49
N GLU A 85 -8.09 -4.87 9.43
CA GLU A 85 -7.89 -5.94 8.44
C GLU A 85 -7.93 -5.36 7.03
N VAL A 86 -6.95 -5.70 6.21
CA VAL A 86 -6.98 -5.42 4.77
C VAL A 86 -8.07 -6.27 4.14
N ILE A 87 -9.05 -5.62 3.52
CA ILE A 87 -10.14 -6.31 2.82
C ILE A 87 -10.09 -6.14 1.29
N GLY A 88 -9.17 -5.32 0.78
CA GLY A 88 -9.03 -5.02 -0.64
C GLY A 88 -8.21 -3.76 -0.91
N ASN A 89 -8.30 -3.26 -2.15
CA ASN A 89 -7.72 -1.98 -2.55
C ASN A 89 -8.63 -1.25 -3.56
N ILE A 90 -8.36 0.04 -3.75
CA ILE A 90 -9.15 0.94 -4.62
C ILE A 90 -9.12 0.60 -6.12
N TYR A 91 -8.27 -0.32 -6.58
CA TYR A 91 -8.14 -0.70 -7.99
C TYR A 91 -8.84 -2.01 -8.32
N GLU A 92 -8.86 -2.96 -7.38
CA GLU A 92 -9.41 -4.31 -7.58
C GLU A 92 -10.86 -4.45 -7.08
N GLN A 93 -11.34 -3.51 -6.27
CA GLN A 93 -12.70 -3.52 -5.69
C GLN A 93 -13.51 -2.26 -6.00
N ALA A 94 -13.30 -1.67 -7.18
CA ALA A 94 -14.13 -0.57 -7.69
C ALA A 94 -15.53 -1.05 -8.12
#